data_AF-A0A495VFY7-F1
#
_entry.id   AF-A0A495VFY7-F1
#
_cell.length_a   1.000
_cell.length_b   1.000
_cell.length_c   1.000
_cell.angle_alpha   90.00
_cell.angle_beta   90.00
_cell.angle_gamma   90.00
#
_symmetry.space_group_name_H-M   'P 1'
#
loop_
_entity.id
_entity.type
_entity.pdbx_description
1 polymer ?
#
loop_
_entity_poly.entity_id
_entity_poly.type
_entity_poly.pdbx_seq_one_letter_code
_entity_poly.pdbx_strand_id
1 'polypeptide(L)'
;MTAAAKKSRRGIQLAALPEAISDEAIPDSTDDIGNDLLSKATDPAAERLAGAKAVIMAAIERQPDDAGAVFEEEAIEAWNVVRDASQAEYLRLRDLAKKAGATKTEIDVAVNARNKRVSGKKKTKLNSQSNTSNTSNTDAASEAVSSYTETFQSSTSSTEALPDAPCALVRETDHGPRLVIASDAALTVSGVMRGRYSYCPMAEMWHAFRDAHWEPLLQPSQLHEALTRWLYPATDGAGFTPRYQDSILTLIQRANMLALPQPRTGVTPFRNGMLDLTTGKLRAITPDNAATWRLPYDYDEDGDCPRVKTWLLGAVGGDADTVELLRAFLAALIRGGAHLQRFLHLIGPGGSGKGTFFRLATALVGACNTVSTDLKQLEQNRFEAATLYGKRLATIGDSDKYGGSINVLKGITGQDPIRLERKHVQQAGTFTFEGLVFMASNEALATAG
;
A
#
# COMPACT_ATOMS: atom_id res chain seq x y z
N MET A 1 -18.29 52.98 -22.60
CA MET A 1 -16.89 53.40 -22.46
C MET A 1 -16.07 52.22 -22.01
N THR A 2 -15.01 51.98 -22.76
CA THR A 2 -14.07 50.86 -22.76
C THR A 2 -13.20 50.84 -21.49
N ALA A 3 -12.99 49.67 -20.90
CA ALA A 3 -11.78 49.37 -20.15
C ALA A 3 -11.48 47.87 -20.25
N ALA A 4 -10.68 47.52 -21.25
CA ALA A 4 -10.05 46.24 -21.39
C ALA A 4 -8.92 46.12 -20.35
N ALA A 5 -8.95 45.08 -19.52
CA ALA A 5 -7.78 44.61 -18.78
C ALA A 5 -7.51 43.16 -19.21
N LYS A 6 -6.54 43.02 -20.11
CA LYS A 6 -6.00 41.77 -20.64
C LYS A 6 -5.31 41.01 -19.49
N LYS A 7 -6.04 40.15 -18.78
CA LYS A 7 -5.49 39.31 -17.69
C LYS A 7 -4.76 38.11 -18.29
N SER A 8 -3.48 37.98 -17.96
CA SER A 8 -2.59 36.87 -18.34
C SER A 8 -3.20 35.52 -17.95
N ARG A 9 -3.47 34.66 -18.93
CA ARG A 9 -4.08 33.31 -18.77
C ARG A 9 -3.04 32.24 -18.39
N ARG A 10 -2.36 32.40 -17.25
CA ARG A 10 -1.42 31.38 -16.70
C ARG A 10 -1.50 31.24 -15.17
N GLY A 11 -2.71 31.26 -14.61
CA GLY A 11 -2.93 31.01 -13.17
C GLY A 11 -3.71 29.71 -12.94
N ILE A 12 -3.45 29.04 -11.82
CA ILE A 12 -4.27 27.95 -11.30
C ILE A 12 -5.63 28.54 -10.87
N GLN A 13 -6.73 28.06 -11.47
CA GLN A 13 -8.09 28.38 -11.05
C GLN A 13 -8.62 27.29 -10.12
N LEU A 14 -9.35 27.71 -9.08
CA LEU A 14 -10.00 26.84 -8.10
C LEU A 14 -11.50 26.85 -8.37
N ALA A 15 -12.12 25.68 -8.48
CA ALA A 15 -13.57 25.55 -8.53
C ALA A 15 -14.10 25.04 -7.18
N ALA A 16 -15.01 25.80 -6.57
CA ALA A 16 -15.95 25.27 -5.59
C ALA A 16 -17.17 24.72 -6.34
N LEU A 17 -17.66 23.54 -5.95
CA LEU A 17 -18.84 22.91 -6.57
C LEU A 17 -20.08 23.78 -6.35
N PRO A 18 -20.90 24.07 -7.39
CA PRO A 18 -22.20 24.69 -7.22
C PRO A 18 -23.29 23.67 -6.85
N GLU A 19 -24.30 24.14 -6.11
CA GLU A 19 -25.56 23.44 -5.84
C GLU A 19 -26.36 23.18 -7.14
N ALA A 20 -27.16 22.11 -7.11
CA ALA A 20 -27.92 21.57 -8.24
C ALA A 20 -28.92 22.56 -8.89
N ILE A 21 -29.14 22.43 -10.21
CA ILE A 21 -30.46 22.36 -10.90
C ILE A 21 -30.34 22.50 -12.46
N SER A 22 -31.00 21.54 -13.14
CA SER A 22 -31.66 21.47 -14.46
C SER A 22 -30.97 21.76 -15.81
N ASP A 23 -31.20 20.78 -16.70
CA ASP A 23 -30.98 20.67 -18.15
C ASP A 23 -31.36 21.88 -19.02
N GLU A 24 -30.52 22.16 -20.02
CA GLU A 24 -30.94 22.38 -21.41
C GLU A 24 -29.75 22.21 -22.40
N ALA A 25 -30.08 21.85 -23.64
CA ALA A 25 -29.32 21.06 -24.60
C ALA A 25 -28.15 21.77 -25.36
N ILE A 26 -27.21 20.97 -25.88
CA ILE A 26 -26.26 21.35 -26.95
C ILE A 26 -26.23 20.24 -28.02
N PRO A 27 -26.28 20.57 -29.33
CA PRO A 27 -26.10 19.59 -30.39
C PRO A 27 -24.63 19.44 -30.84
N ASP A 28 -24.44 18.24 -31.37
CA ASP A 28 -23.33 17.54 -31.97
C ASP A 28 -22.65 18.23 -33.18
N SER A 29 -21.34 18.03 -33.33
CA SER A 29 -20.72 17.64 -34.61
C SER A 29 -19.21 17.42 -34.46
N THR A 30 -18.79 16.21 -34.84
CA THR A 30 -17.44 15.79 -35.22
C THR A 30 -16.90 16.60 -36.40
N ASP A 31 -15.57 16.72 -36.52
CA ASP A 31 -14.87 16.08 -37.64
C ASP A 31 -13.34 16.16 -37.57
N ASP A 32 -12.81 15.16 -38.24
CA ASP A 32 -11.50 14.54 -38.28
C ASP A 32 -10.48 15.33 -39.14
N ILE A 33 -9.25 14.77 -39.21
CA ILE A 33 -8.24 14.86 -40.27
C ILE A 33 -6.85 15.38 -39.83
N GLY A 34 -5.93 14.41 -39.76
CA GLY A 34 -4.60 14.50 -40.37
C GLY A 34 -3.47 14.93 -39.43
N ASN A 35 -2.26 14.41 -39.54
CA ASN A 35 -1.66 13.43 -40.44
C ASN A 35 -0.32 13.08 -39.77
N ASP A 36 -0.05 11.81 -39.54
CA ASP A 36 0.97 11.04 -40.27
C ASP A 36 2.20 11.87 -40.72
N LEU A 37 3.25 11.85 -39.90
CA LEU A 37 4.63 12.22 -40.21
C LEU A 37 5.51 11.76 -39.05
N LEU A 38 5.91 10.47 -39.04
CA LEU A 38 7.16 9.97 -38.45
C LEU A 38 7.27 8.46 -38.74
N SER A 39 7.57 8.14 -40.00
CA SER A 39 7.91 6.78 -40.39
C SER A 39 9.43 6.56 -40.29
N LYS A 40 9.77 5.38 -39.73
CA LYS A 40 10.98 4.57 -40.01
C LYS A 40 12.26 4.90 -39.24
N ALA A 41 12.25 4.54 -37.95
CA ALA A 41 13.33 3.77 -37.35
C ALA A 41 12.68 2.66 -36.52
N THR A 42 12.57 1.44 -37.06
CA THR A 42 12.03 0.29 -36.32
C THR A 42 13.05 -0.17 -35.30
N ASP A 43 12.69 -0.09 -34.02
CA ASP A 43 13.46 -0.66 -32.92
C ASP A 43 13.64 -2.18 -33.15
N PRO A 44 14.89 -2.69 -33.20
CA PRO A 44 15.17 -4.12 -33.37
C PRO A 44 14.48 -5.01 -32.34
N ALA A 45 14.24 -4.50 -31.13
CA ALA A 45 13.49 -5.21 -30.09
C ALA A 45 11.99 -5.28 -30.43
N ALA A 46 11.43 -4.21 -31.00
CA ALA A 46 10.04 -4.18 -31.45
C ALA A 46 9.79 -5.11 -32.64
N GLU A 47 10.75 -5.20 -33.57
CA GLU A 47 10.68 -6.13 -34.72
C GLU A 47 10.75 -7.59 -34.25
N ARG A 48 11.64 -7.90 -33.32
CA ARG A 48 11.75 -9.24 -32.71
C ARG A 48 10.48 -9.64 -31.96
N LEU A 49 9.87 -8.70 -31.24
CA LEU A 49 8.60 -8.91 -30.54
C LEU A 49 7.43 -9.11 -31.53
N ALA A 50 7.39 -8.34 -32.62
CA ALA A 50 6.37 -8.49 -33.66
C ALA A 50 6.47 -9.86 -34.37
N GLY A 51 7.69 -10.31 -34.70
CA GLY A 51 7.93 -11.63 -35.26
C GLY A 51 7.49 -12.76 -34.33
N ALA A 52 7.84 -12.68 -33.04
CA ALA A 52 7.43 -13.68 -32.05
C ALA A 52 5.90 -13.76 -31.88
N LYS A 53 5.21 -12.61 -31.90
CA LYS A 53 3.73 -12.59 -31.87
C LYS A 53 3.12 -13.29 -33.09
N ALA A 54 3.67 -13.05 -34.28
CA ALA A 54 3.16 -13.66 -35.50
C ALA A 54 3.27 -15.19 -35.47
N VAL A 55 4.42 -15.71 -35.00
CA VAL A 55 4.64 -17.16 -34.81
C VAL A 55 3.62 -17.77 -33.84
N ILE A 56 3.40 -17.12 -32.69
CA ILE A 56 2.42 -17.61 -31.71
C ILE A 56 1.00 -17.58 -32.27
N MET A 57 0.61 -16.50 -32.96
CA MET A 57 -0.72 -16.38 -33.55
C MET A 57 -0.97 -17.45 -34.61
N ALA A 58 0.01 -17.72 -35.49
CA ALA A 58 -0.09 -18.79 -36.48
C ALA A 58 -0.19 -20.18 -35.83
N ALA A 59 0.50 -20.40 -34.71
CA ALA A 59 0.38 -21.65 -33.95
C ALA A 59 -1.00 -21.79 -33.27
N ILE A 60 -1.56 -20.69 -32.76
CA ILE A 60 -2.91 -20.66 -32.16
C ILE A 60 -3.99 -20.96 -33.21
N GLU A 61 -3.85 -20.44 -34.43
CA GLU A 61 -4.79 -20.69 -35.53
C GLU A 61 -4.80 -22.15 -35.99
N ARG A 62 -3.65 -22.84 -35.90
CA ARG A 62 -3.53 -24.28 -36.20
C ARG A 62 -4.04 -25.18 -35.06
N GLN A 63 -4.18 -24.65 -33.84
CA GLN A 63 -4.52 -25.43 -32.64
C GLN A 63 -5.78 -26.29 -32.74
N PRO A 64 -6.87 -25.87 -33.42
CA PRO A 64 -8.06 -26.71 -33.58
C PRO A 64 -7.83 -27.98 -34.42
N ASP A 65 -6.89 -27.92 -35.38
CA ASP A 65 -6.57 -29.02 -36.30
C ASP A 65 -5.32 -29.81 -35.87
N ASP A 66 -4.41 -29.16 -35.14
CA ASP A 66 -3.18 -29.73 -34.58
C ASP A 66 -3.01 -29.25 -33.13
N ALA A 67 -3.46 -30.07 -32.19
CA ALA A 67 -3.40 -29.77 -30.76
C ALA A 67 -1.95 -29.56 -30.23
N GLY A 68 -0.93 -29.92 -31.01
CA GLY A 68 0.48 -29.77 -30.69
C GLY A 68 1.10 -28.45 -31.16
N ALA A 69 0.44 -27.69 -32.04
CA ALA A 69 1.05 -26.58 -32.76
C ALA A 69 1.63 -25.48 -31.85
N VAL A 70 0.94 -25.13 -30.76
CA VAL A 70 1.44 -24.14 -29.78
C VAL A 70 2.58 -24.63 -28.90
N PHE A 71 2.92 -25.92 -28.98
CA PHE A 71 4.00 -26.58 -28.25
C PHE A 71 5.17 -27.00 -29.16
N GLU A 72 5.12 -26.65 -30.45
CA GLU A 72 6.26 -26.78 -31.34
C GLU A 72 7.44 -25.93 -30.85
N GLU A 73 8.67 -26.34 -31.18
CA GLU A 73 9.89 -25.69 -30.70
C GLU A 73 9.94 -24.19 -31.05
N GLU A 74 9.53 -23.83 -32.26
CA GLU A 74 9.48 -22.45 -32.75
C GLU A 74 8.45 -21.60 -31.97
N ALA A 75 7.28 -22.17 -31.68
CA ALA A 75 6.25 -21.50 -30.88
C ALA A 75 6.71 -21.30 -29.43
N ILE A 76 7.36 -22.28 -28.82
CA ILE A 76 7.90 -22.18 -27.45
C ILE A 76 8.99 -21.10 -27.37
N GLU A 77 9.86 -20.98 -28.37
CA GLU A 77 10.86 -19.91 -28.42
C GLU A 77 10.20 -18.54 -28.54
N ALA A 78 9.19 -18.40 -29.39
CA ALA A 78 8.42 -17.17 -29.51
C ALA A 78 7.69 -16.81 -28.20
N TRP A 79 7.11 -17.79 -27.49
CA TRP A 79 6.49 -17.57 -26.17
C TRP A 79 7.46 -17.02 -25.13
N ASN A 80 8.73 -17.48 -25.14
CA ASN A 80 9.76 -16.94 -24.26
C ASN A 80 10.10 -15.48 -24.62
N VAL A 81 10.23 -15.16 -25.91
CA VAL A 81 10.49 -13.79 -26.38
C VAL A 81 9.38 -12.82 -25.95
N VAL A 82 8.11 -13.20 -26.13
CA VAL A 82 6.99 -12.33 -25.73
C VAL A 82 6.91 -12.19 -24.21
N ARG A 83 7.12 -13.28 -23.45
CA ARG A 83 7.11 -13.24 -21.97
C ARG A 83 8.14 -12.27 -21.43
N ASP A 84 9.36 -12.34 -21.95
CA ASP A 84 10.49 -11.56 -21.44
C ASP A 84 10.41 -10.09 -21.86
N ALA A 85 9.74 -9.78 -22.99
CA ALA A 85 9.55 -8.43 -23.49
C ALA A 85 8.30 -7.72 -22.93
N SER A 86 7.17 -8.43 -22.75
CA SER A 86 5.91 -7.84 -22.30
C SER A 86 4.99 -8.86 -21.62
N GLN A 87 4.89 -8.76 -20.29
CA GLN A 87 4.00 -9.61 -19.50
C GLN A 87 2.52 -9.44 -19.90
N ALA A 88 2.10 -8.24 -20.29
CA ALA A 88 0.72 -7.98 -20.71
C ALA A 88 0.36 -8.71 -22.01
N GLU A 89 1.28 -8.71 -22.99
CA GLU A 89 1.06 -9.37 -24.28
C GLU A 89 1.15 -10.89 -24.17
N TYR A 90 2.05 -11.38 -23.32
CA TYR A 90 2.13 -12.79 -22.97
C TYR A 90 0.80 -13.30 -22.39
N LEU A 91 0.21 -12.57 -21.44
CA LEU A 91 -1.09 -12.93 -20.86
C LEU A 91 -2.22 -12.88 -21.89
N ARG A 92 -2.23 -11.87 -22.77
CA ARG A 92 -3.22 -11.73 -23.85
C ARG A 92 -3.17 -12.92 -24.82
N LEU A 93 -1.98 -13.26 -25.33
CA LEU A 93 -1.81 -14.41 -26.24
C LEU A 93 -2.17 -15.72 -25.54
N ARG A 94 -1.83 -15.87 -24.26
CA ARG A 94 -2.16 -17.07 -23.48
C ARG A 94 -3.67 -17.26 -23.32
N ASP A 95 -4.43 -16.17 -23.20
CA ASP A 95 -5.89 -16.22 -23.18
C ASP A 95 -6.48 -16.57 -24.56
N LEU A 96 -5.85 -16.13 -25.66
CA LEU A 96 -6.24 -16.52 -27.02
C LEU A 96 -5.98 -18.00 -27.28
N ALA A 97 -4.80 -18.51 -26.90
CA ALA A 97 -4.47 -19.93 -27.01
C ALA A 97 -5.44 -20.81 -26.21
N LYS A 98 -5.86 -20.36 -25.02
CA LYS A 98 -6.90 -21.04 -24.23
C LYS A 98 -8.23 -21.11 -24.98
N LYS A 99 -8.65 -20.02 -25.63
CA LYS A 99 -9.89 -19.99 -26.41
C LYS A 99 -9.83 -20.93 -27.62
N ALA A 100 -8.64 -21.15 -28.17
CA ALA A 100 -8.39 -22.10 -29.27
C ALA A 100 -8.22 -23.56 -28.81
N GLY A 101 -8.35 -23.86 -27.52
CA GLY A 101 -8.33 -25.24 -26.99
C GLY A 101 -7.04 -25.69 -26.31
N ALA A 102 -6.00 -24.84 -26.24
CA ALA A 102 -4.77 -25.16 -25.51
C ALA A 102 -4.96 -25.03 -23.98
N THR A 103 -4.37 -25.92 -23.17
CA THR A 103 -4.44 -25.75 -21.72
C THR A 103 -3.37 -24.77 -21.21
N LYS A 104 -3.79 -23.82 -20.35
CA LYS A 104 -2.87 -22.80 -19.78
C LYS A 104 -1.68 -23.43 -19.04
N THR A 105 -1.93 -24.54 -18.35
CA THR A 105 -0.93 -25.31 -17.61
C THR A 105 0.14 -25.92 -18.51
N GLU A 106 -0.21 -26.40 -19.70
CA GLU A 106 0.76 -26.97 -20.63
C GLU A 106 1.68 -25.92 -21.25
N ILE A 107 1.14 -24.73 -21.58
CA ILE A 107 1.95 -23.60 -22.09
C ILE A 107 2.95 -23.16 -21.01
N ASP A 108 2.48 -22.96 -19.78
CA ASP A 108 3.35 -22.56 -18.67
C ASP A 108 4.41 -23.63 -18.36
N VAL A 109 4.06 -24.93 -18.48
CA VAL A 109 5.00 -26.05 -18.29
C VAL A 109 6.03 -26.12 -19.43
N ALA A 110 5.63 -25.99 -20.69
CA ALA A 110 6.52 -26.03 -21.84
C ALA A 110 7.53 -24.87 -21.84
N VAL A 111 7.06 -23.66 -21.52
CA VAL A 111 7.89 -22.46 -21.41
C VAL A 111 8.86 -22.57 -20.21
N ASN A 112 8.44 -23.15 -19.08
CA ASN A 112 9.30 -23.31 -17.90
C ASN A 112 10.26 -24.52 -17.95
N ALA A 113 9.92 -25.59 -18.68
CA ALA A 113 10.74 -26.80 -18.80
C ALA A 113 12.07 -26.53 -19.53
N ARG A 114 12.08 -25.62 -20.52
CA ARG A 114 13.32 -25.22 -21.23
C ARG A 114 14.23 -24.37 -20.34
N ASN A 115 13.67 -23.50 -19.48
CA ASN A 115 14.45 -22.69 -18.52
C ASN A 115 15.14 -23.51 -17.42
N LYS A 116 14.56 -24.66 -17.01
CA LYS A 116 15.22 -25.59 -16.08
C LYS A 116 16.43 -26.31 -16.69
N ARG A 117 16.49 -26.51 -18.01
CA ARG A 117 17.68 -27.07 -18.68
C ARG A 117 18.87 -26.10 -18.71
N VAL A 118 18.62 -24.79 -18.60
CA VAL A 118 19.67 -23.74 -18.64
C VAL A 118 20.30 -23.48 -17.25
N SER A 119 19.58 -23.74 -16.14
CA SER A 119 20.06 -23.40 -14.77
C SER A 119 20.70 -24.55 -13.97
N GLY A 120 20.79 -25.77 -14.53
CA GLY A 120 21.23 -26.95 -13.78
C GLY A 120 22.73 -27.27 -13.85
N LYS A 121 23.59 -26.60 -13.06
CA LYS A 121 24.86 -27.18 -12.57
C LYS A 121 25.53 -26.34 -11.45
N LYS A 122 25.26 -26.71 -10.19
CA LYS A 122 26.23 -26.84 -9.07
C LYS A 122 25.49 -27.09 -7.73
N LYS A 123 25.60 -28.31 -7.20
CA LYS A 123 25.39 -28.62 -5.78
C LYS A 123 26.68 -29.21 -5.22
N THR A 124 27.29 -28.52 -4.26
CA THR A 124 28.39 -29.05 -3.44
C THR A 124 27.79 -29.45 -2.09
N LYS A 125 27.96 -30.72 -1.72
CA LYS A 125 27.62 -31.28 -0.40
C LYS A 125 28.62 -30.77 0.64
N LEU A 126 28.17 -30.44 1.84
CA LEU A 126 28.98 -30.58 3.06
C LEU A 126 28.12 -31.16 4.18
N ASN A 127 28.76 -32.00 4.97
CA ASN A 127 28.21 -33.05 5.82
C ASN A 127 28.59 -32.75 7.29
N SER A 128 27.68 -33.04 8.24
CA SER A 128 27.96 -33.42 9.65
C SER A 128 28.64 -32.36 10.56
N GLN A 129 28.52 -32.29 11.89
CA GLN A 129 28.20 -33.24 12.95
C GLN A 129 27.53 -32.55 14.14
N SER A 130 26.77 -33.35 14.89
CA SER A 130 26.26 -33.19 16.25
C SER A 130 27.36 -32.99 17.31
N ASN A 131 27.07 -32.23 18.37
CA ASN A 131 27.61 -32.48 19.71
C ASN A 131 26.59 -32.12 20.80
N THR A 132 26.41 -33.06 21.71
CA THR A 132 25.59 -33.05 22.92
C THR A 132 26.36 -32.52 24.12
N SER A 133 25.69 -31.84 25.05
CA SER A 133 25.99 -31.94 26.49
C SER A 133 24.90 -31.30 27.35
N ASN A 134 24.39 -32.11 28.29
CA ASN A 134 23.47 -31.80 29.37
C ASN A 134 24.08 -30.84 30.41
N THR A 135 23.24 -30.10 31.15
CA THR A 135 23.23 -30.09 32.63
C THR A 135 21.95 -29.47 33.17
N SER A 136 21.39 -30.17 34.17
CA SER A 136 20.23 -29.87 35.01
C SER A 136 20.48 -28.77 36.05
N ASN A 137 19.44 -28.04 36.46
CA ASN A 137 19.20 -27.69 37.87
C ASN A 137 17.73 -27.28 38.09
N THR A 138 17.18 -27.75 39.21
CA THR A 138 15.79 -27.67 39.64
C THR A 138 15.51 -26.45 40.55
N ASP A 139 14.21 -26.15 40.67
CA ASP A 139 13.51 -25.48 41.78
C ASP A 139 13.65 -23.96 41.97
N ALA A 140 12.63 -23.22 41.47
CA ALA A 140 11.89 -22.18 42.21
C ALA A 140 10.90 -21.46 41.27
N ALA A 141 9.66 -21.98 41.13
CA ALA A 141 8.62 -21.28 40.36
C ALA A 141 7.24 -21.49 40.96
N SER A 142 6.99 -20.87 42.12
CA SER A 142 5.62 -20.69 42.62
C SER A 142 5.49 -19.39 43.40
N GLU A 143 5.82 -18.24 42.80
CA GLU A 143 5.45 -16.92 43.38
C GLU A 143 5.55 -15.70 42.44
N ALA A 144 5.61 -15.87 41.11
CA ALA A 144 5.85 -14.75 40.19
C ALA A 144 4.81 -14.67 39.05
N VAL A 145 3.52 -14.52 39.35
CA VAL A 145 2.52 -14.08 38.33
C VAL A 145 2.20 -12.58 38.46
N SER A 146 2.83 -11.88 39.42
CA SER A 146 2.72 -10.43 39.53
C SER A 146 3.96 -9.75 38.95
N SER A 147 3.71 -8.84 38.00
CA SER A 147 4.64 -7.87 37.37
C SER A 147 5.68 -8.36 36.34
N TYR A 148 5.26 -9.08 35.29
CA TYR A 148 6.00 -9.11 34.02
C TYR A 148 5.61 -7.97 33.05
N THR A 149 4.44 -7.37 33.25
CA THR A 149 3.91 -6.29 32.40
C THR A 149 4.59 -4.94 32.60
N GLU A 150 5.23 -4.69 33.75
CA GLU A 150 5.86 -3.40 34.05
C GLU A 150 7.26 -3.26 33.43
N THR A 151 7.90 -4.37 33.06
CA THR A 151 9.28 -4.39 32.53
C THR A 151 9.40 -3.97 31.07
N PHE A 152 8.29 -3.81 30.34
CA PHE A 152 8.30 -3.56 28.88
C PHE A 152 7.74 -2.19 28.48
N GLN A 153 7.90 -1.18 29.34
CA GLN A 153 7.72 0.21 28.94
C GLN A 153 9.04 0.80 28.43
N SER A 154 9.38 0.48 27.19
CA SER A 154 10.43 1.15 26.43
C SER A 154 10.30 0.74 24.97
N SER A 155 10.31 1.71 24.07
CA SER A 155 10.20 1.57 22.60
C SER A 155 11.00 0.38 22.05
N THR A 156 10.29 -0.68 21.64
CA THR A 156 10.86 -1.85 20.97
C THR A 156 10.47 -1.85 19.50
N SER A 157 11.44 -1.81 18.58
CA SER A 157 11.15 -1.94 17.16
C SER A 157 10.69 -3.36 16.82
N SER A 158 9.77 -3.51 15.87
CA SER A 158 9.35 -4.82 15.35
C SER A 158 10.47 -5.60 14.64
N THR A 159 11.60 -4.97 14.33
CA THR A 159 12.79 -5.66 13.80
C THR A 159 13.65 -6.32 14.87
N GLU A 160 13.53 -5.90 16.13
CA GLU A 160 14.25 -6.55 17.23
C GLU A 160 13.62 -7.91 17.50
N ALA A 161 14.45 -8.88 17.91
CA ALA A 161 13.95 -10.16 18.35
C ALA A 161 13.05 -10.00 19.59
N LEU A 162 12.03 -10.85 19.70
CA LEU A 162 11.27 -10.97 20.94
C LEU A 162 12.19 -11.50 22.05
N PRO A 163 12.02 -11.08 23.31
CA PRO A 163 12.86 -11.51 24.42
C PRO A 163 12.76 -13.03 24.62
N ASP A 164 13.89 -13.71 24.81
CA ASP A 164 13.88 -15.14 25.13
C ASP A 164 13.25 -15.37 26.51
N ALA A 165 12.33 -16.32 26.58
CA ALA A 165 11.60 -16.68 27.81
C ALA A 165 11.45 -18.20 27.88
N PRO A 166 12.52 -18.94 28.25
CA PRO A 166 12.50 -20.40 28.22
C PRO A 166 11.40 -20.98 29.11
N CYS A 167 10.74 -22.04 28.64
CA CYS A 167 9.66 -22.74 29.34
C CYS A 167 8.42 -21.91 29.70
N ALA A 168 8.29 -20.66 29.24
CA ALA A 168 7.20 -19.76 29.63
C ALA A 168 5.79 -20.25 29.26
N LEU A 169 5.68 -21.22 28.35
CA LEU A 169 4.42 -21.83 27.91
C LEU A 169 4.31 -23.32 28.26
N VAL A 170 5.14 -23.81 29.18
CA VAL A 170 5.14 -25.19 29.65
C VAL A 170 4.61 -25.24 31.08
N ARG A 171 3.79 -26.25 31.37
CA ARG A 171 3.39 -26.62 32.73
C ARG A 171 3.78 -28.06 33.00
N GLU A 172 4.24 -28.31 34.22
CA GLU A 172 4.51 -29.66 34.69
C GLU A 172 3.19 -30.39 35.00
N THR A 173 3.13 -31.66 34.62
CA THR A 173 2.01 -32.55 34.94
C THR A 173 2.53 -33.92 35.34
N ASP A 174 1.70 -34.73 35.99
CA ASP A 174 2.03 -36.11 36.37
C ASP A 174 2.43 -37.00 35.16
N HIS A 175 2.16 -36.54 33.94
CA HIS A 175 2.49 -37.22 32.68
C HIS A 175 3.61 -36.50 31.90
N GLY A 176 4.41 -35.67 32.56
CA GLY A 176 5.50 -34.89 31.97
C GLY A 176 5.09 -33.48 31.53
N PRO A 177 6.02 -32.72 30.92
CA PRO A 177 5.79 -31.34 30.52
C PRO A 177 4.72 -31.26 29.43
N ARG A 178 3.76 -30.36 29.61
CA ARG A 178 2.70 -30.08 28.63
C ARG A 178 2.62 -28.60 28.34
N LEU A 179 2.20 -28.27 27.12
CA LEU A 179 1.85 -26.90 26.79
C LEU A 179 0.71 -26.39 27.68
N VAL A 180 0.79 -25.11 28.03
CA VAL A 180 -0.38 -24.37 28.53
C VAL A 180 -1.47 -24.34 27.44
N ILE A 181 -2.72 -24.08 27.84
CA ILE A 181 -3.81 -23.95 26.87
C ILE A 181 -3.66 -22.65 26.07
N ALA A 182 -4.20 -22.62 24.85
CA ALA A 182 -4.01 -21.50 23.93
C ALA A 182 -4.50 -20.15 24.46
N SER A 183 -5.53 -20.14 25.33
CA SER A 183 -6.02 -18.92 26.00
C SER A 183 -4.98 -18.30 26.92
N ASP A 184 -4.28 -19.14 27.69
CA ASP A 184 -3.28 -18.67 28.65
C ASP A 184 -2.01 -18.25 27.90
N ALA A 185 -1.62 -19.02 26.88
CA ALA A 185 -0.54 -18.62 25.98
C ALA A 185 -0.84 -17.30 25.25
N ALA A 186 -2.09 -17.05 24.85
CA ALA A 186 -2.46 -15.78 24.23
C ALA A 186 -2.22 -14.59 25.15
N LEU A 187 -2.48 -14.72 26.46
CA LEU A 187 -2.17 -13.67 27.44
C LEU A 187 -0.66 -13.40 27.49
N THR A 188 0.16 -14.45 27.64
CA THR A 188 1.63 -14.31 27.69
C THR A 188 2.19 -13.72 26.39
N VAL A 189 1.78 -14.26 25.24
CA VAL A 189 2.23 -13.81 23.92
C VAL A 189 1.80 -12.36 23.66
N SER A 190 0.58 -11.97 24.06
CA SER A 190 0.14 -10.57 23.94
C SER A 190 1.00 -9.61 24.77
N GLY A 191 1.45 -10.03 25.96
CA GLY A 191 2.38 -9.24 26.77
C GLY A 191 3.72 -9.04 26.05
N VAL A 192 4.28 -10.10 25.48
CA VAL A 192 5.59 -10.08 24.79
C VAL A 192 5.53 -9.32 23.45
N MET A 193 4.42 -9.39 22.74
CA MET A 193 4.21 -8.69 21.47
C MET A 193 3.82 -7.21 21.65
N ARG A 194 3.44 -6.80 22.85
CA ARG A 194 3.03 -5.43 23.15
C ARG A 194 4.14 -4.45 22.75
N GLY A 195 3.74 -3.36 22.11
CA GLY A 195 4.67 -2.35 21.61
C GLY A 195 5.42 -2.72 20.34
N ARG A 196 5.28 -3.95 19.82
CA ARG A 196 5.90 -4.42 18.57
C ARG A 196 4.88 -4.70 17.48
N TYR A 197 3.76 -5.31 17.88
CA TYR A 197 2.66 -5.64 16.98
C TYR A 197 1.34 -5.14 17.54
N SER A 198 0.44 -4.76 16.64
CA SER A 198 -0.94 -4.39 16.94
C SER A 198 -1.87 -4.87 15.84
N TYR A 199 -3.15 -4.96 16.14
CA TYR A 199 -4.18 -5.45 15.24
C TYR A 199 -5.28 -4.40 15.09
N CYS A 200 -5.71 -4.18 13.85
CA CYS A 200 -6.86 -3.37 13.51
C CYS A 200 -8.03 -4.31 13.19
N PRO A 201 -9.05 -4.43 14.06
CA PRO A 201 -10.21 -5.28 13.80
C PRO A 201 -11.00 -4.83 12.56
N MET A 202 -11.16 -3.52 12.37
CA MET A 202 -11.93 -2.97 11.26
C MET A 202 -11.30 -3.32 9.90
N ALA A 203 -9.99 -3.15 9.77
CA ALA A 203 -9.23 -3.47 8.56
C ALA A 203 -8.82 -4.96 8.47
N GLU A 204 -9.11 -5.75 9.51
CA GLU A 204 -8.64 -7.12 9.71
C GLU A 204 -7.13 -7.27 9.44
N MET A 205 -6.33 -6.33 9.96
CA MET A 205 -4.93 -6.21 9.57
C MET A 205 -4.00 -6.01 10.76
N TRP A 206 -2.91 -6.78 10.77
CA TRP A 206 -1.80 -6.59 11.69
C TRP A 206 -0.94 -5.39 11.28
N HIS A 207 -0.37 -4.73 12.27
CA HIS A 207 0.58 -3.63 12.12
C HIS A 207 1.81 -3.93 12.95
N ALA A 208 2.95 -3.45 12.47
CA ALA A 208 4.23 -3.55 13.16
C ALA A 208 4.70 -2.15 13.54
N PHE A 209 5.24 -1.99 14.75
CA PHE A 209 5.84 -0.74 15.17
C PHE A 209 7.21 -0.59 14.51
N ARG A 210 7.42 0.48 13.75
CA ARG A 210 8.61 0.75 12.95
C ARG A 210 9.17 2.10 13.31
N ASP A 211 10.10 2.09 14.26
CA ASP A 211 10.81 3.21 14.89
C ASP A 211 9.92 4.27 15.53
N ALA A 212 8.99 4.83 14.75
CA ALA A 212 8.22 6.03 15.05
C ALA A 212 6.73 5.94 14.66
N HIS A 213 6.27 4.84 14.02
CA HIS A 213 4.88 4.70 13.59
C HIS A 213 4.46 3.23 13.45
N TRP A 214 3.15 2.99 13.41
CA TRP A 214 2.56 1.68 13.14
C TRP A 214 2.38 1.47 11.64
N GLU A 215 3.13 0.53 11.07
CA GLU A 215 3.08 0.21 9.64
C GLU A 215 2.21 -1.03 9.39
N PRO A 216 1.28 -1.00 8.42
CA PRO A 216 0.47 -2.16 8.06
C PRO A 216 1.28 -3.33 7.52
N LEU A 217 1.07 -4.53 8.08
CA LEU A 217 1.61 -5.78 7.57
C LEU A 217 0.69 -6.32 6.46
N LEU A 218 1.06 -6.04 5.21
CA LEU A 218 0.34 -6.57 4.04
C LEU A 218 0.32 -8.10 4.00
N GLN A 219 1.39 -8.72 4.52
CA GLN A 219 1.50 -10.16 4.74
C GLN A 219 1.94 -10.41 6.19
N PRO A 220 1.34 -11.38 6.89
CA PRO A 220 1.65 -11.61 8.29
C PRO A 220 2.91 -12.48 8.48
N SER A 221 3.69 -12.78 7.43
CA SER A 221 4.84 -13.68 7.48
C SER A 221 5.88 -13.26 8.54
N GLN A 222 6.17 -11.97 8.65
CA GLN A 222 7.09 -11.44 9.66
C GLN A 222 6.58 -11.66 11.09
N LEU A 223 5.27 -11.47 11.31
CA LEU A 223 4.63 -11.75 12.60
C LEU A 223 4.71 -13.25 12.94
N HIS A 224 4.40 -14.11 11.96
CA HIS A 224 4.47 -15.56 12.16
C HIS A 224 5.90 -16.01 12.45
N GLU A 225 6.88 -15.52 11.71
CA GLU A 225 8.30 -15.82 11.92
C GLU A 225 8.76 -15.40 13.32
N ALA A 226 8.43 -14.17 13.74
CA ALA A 226 8.78 -13.66 15.07
C ALA A 226 8.14 -14.52 16.17
N LEU A 227 6.87 -14.86 16.04
CA LEU A 227 6.16 -15.73 16.99
C LEU A 227 6.76 -17.13 17.02
N THR A 228 6.99 -17.76 15.85
CA THR A 228 7.59 -19.09 15.75
C THR A 228 8.96 -19.13 16.43
N ARG A 229 9.82 -18.13 16.17
CA ARG A 229 11.14 -18.02 16.79
C ARG A 229 11.05 -17.94 18.31
N TRP A 230 10.08 -17.19 18.83
CA TRP A 230 9.86 -17.05 20.27
C TRP A 230 9.23 -18.30 20.92
N LEU A 231 8.37 -19.02 20.20
CA LEU A 231 7.74 -20.24 20.70
C LEU A 231 8.73 -21.38 20.95
N TYR A 232 9.83 -21.47 20.20
CA TYR A 232 10.85 -22.50 20.41
C TYR A 232 11.45 -22.49 21.83
N PRO A 233 12.06 -21.39 22.32
CA PRO A 233 12.50 -21.33 23.70
C PRO A 233 11.32 -21.40 24.68
N ALA A 234 10.19 -20.74 24.39
CA ALA A 234 9.05 -20.71 25.31
C ALA A 234 8.38 -22.06 25.58
N THR A 235 8.55 -23.03 24.69
CA THR A 235 7.96 -24.38 24.82
C THR A 235 8.97 -25.46 25.18
N ASP A 236 10.25 -25.10 25.36
CA ASP A 236 11.38 -25.93 25.79
C ASP A 236 11.19 -27.45 25.65
N GLY A 237 11.45 -27.98 24.45
CA GLY A 237 11.41 -29.43 24.18
C GLY A 237 10.02 -30.07 24.13
N ALA A 238 8.96 -29.46 24.69
CA ALA A 238 7.58 -29.95 24.57
C ALA A 238 7.03 -29.84 23.13
N GLY A 239 7.61 -28.92 22.34
CA GLY A 239 7.23 -28.65 20.96
C GLY A 239 5.84 -28.03 20.82
N PHE A 240 5.46 -27.65 19.61
CA PHE A 240 4.14 -27.08 19.32
C PHE A 240 3.70 -27.40 17.90
N THR A 241 2.38 -27.36 17.67
CA THR A 241 1.81 -27.53 16.33
C THR A 241 1.57 -26.16 15.68
N PRO A 242 1.54 -26.06 14.34
CA PRO A 242 1.14 -24.83 13.66
C PRO A 242 -0.25 -24.35 14.10
N ARG A 243 -1.19 -25.29 14.30
CA ARG A 243 -2.54 -24.99 14.79
C ARG A 243 -2.53 -24.30 16.17
N TYR A 244 -1.59 -24.64 17.04
CA TYR A 244 -1.46 -24.01 18.34
C TYR A 244 -1.05 -22.53 18.19
N GLN A 245 -0.05 -22.26 17.34
CA GLN A 245 0.36 -20.90 16.99
C GLN A 245 -0.81 -20.09 16.40
N ASP A 246 -1.56 -20.67 15.45
CA ASP A 246 -2.71 -20.00 14.83
C ASP A 246 -3.83 -19.72 15.86
N SER A 247 -4.06 -20.64 16.80
CA SER A 247 -5.07 -20.49 17.86
C SER A 247 -4.73 -19.34 18.79
N ILE A 248 -3.44 -19.18 19.15
CA ILE A 248 -2.95 -18.04 19.94
C ILE A 248 -3.25 -16.72 19.23
N LEU A 249 -2.84 -16.58 17.96
CA LEU A 249 -3.08 -15.36 17.19
C LEU A 249 -4.58 -15.06 17.04
N THR A 250 -5.39 -16.09 16.78
CA THR A 250 -6.84 -15.96 16.67
C THR A 250 -7.47 -15.43 17.97
N LEU A 251 -7.02 -15.90 19.13
CA LEU A 251 -7.52 -15.43 20.43
C LEU A 251 -7.10 -13.98 20.70
N ILE A 252 -5.85 -13.62 20.40
CA ILE A 252 -5.36 -12.24 20.51
C ILE A 252 -6.20 -11.28 19.65
N GLN A 253 -6.53 -11.69 18.42
CA GLN A 253 -7.37 -10.91 17.50
C GLN A 253 -8.80 -10.77 18.02
N ARG A 254 -9.45 -11.89 18.37
CA ARG A 254 -10.87 -11.91 18.79
C ARG A 254 -11.11 -11.19 20.11
N ALA A 255 -10.15 -11.27 21.03
CA ALA A 255 -10.20 -10.55 22.30
C ALA A 255 -9.62 -9.13 22.21
N ASN A 256 -9.15 -8.71 21.03
CA ASN A 256 -8.55 -7.39 20.78
C ASN A 256 -7.45 -7.01 21.79
N MET A 257 -6.58 -7.98 22.14
CA MET A 257 -5.57 -7.80 23.21
C MET A 257 -4.43 -6.85 22.83
N LEU A 258 -4.25 -6.59 21.53
CA LEU A 258 -3.21 -5.75 20.95
C LEU A 258 -3.83 -4.69 20.02
N ALA A 259 -4.72 -3.85 20.52
CA ALA A 259 -5.35 -2.82 19.72
C ALA A 259 -4.35 -1.74 19.26
N LEU A 260 -4.56 -1.19 18.06
CA LEU A 260 -3.88 0.04 17.64
C LEU A 260 -4.19 1.20 18.60
N PRO A 261 -3.22 2.10 18.89
CA PRO A 261 -3.50 3.34 19.58
C PRO A 261 -4.52 4.18 18.82
N GLN A 262 -5.40 4.85 19.56
CA GLN A 262 -6.37 5.75 18.96
C GLN A 262 -5.67 7.01 18.40
N PRO A 263 -6.05 7.49 17.21
CA PRO A 263 -5.53 8.74 16.67
C PRO A 263 -5.78 9.90 17.64
N ARG A 264 -4.73 10.65 17.97
CA ARG A 264 -4.85 11.85 18.80
C ARG A 264 -5.12 13.06 17.92
N THR A 265 -6.24 13.73 18.17
CA THR A 265 -6.54 15.02 17.52
C THR A 265 -5.56 16.09 18.00
N GLY A 266 -5.22 17.03 17.12
CA GLY A 266 -4.29 18.11 17.46
C GLY A 266 -2.84 17.67 17.65
N VAL A 267 -2.46 16.47 17.19
CA VAL A 267 -1.08 15.98 17.23
C VAL A 267 -0.60 15.60 15.83
N THR A 268 0.59 16.06 15.45
CA THR A 268 1.23 15.69 14.18
C THR A 268 2.48 14.83 14.44
N PRO A 269 2.57 13.61 13.87
CA PRO A 269 3.72 12.74 13.99
C PRO A 269 4.87 13.18 13.05
N PHE A 270 5.98 13.66 13.60
CA PHE A 270 7.23 13.92 12.90
C PHE A 270 8.22 12.76 13.09
N ARG A 271 9.34 12.77 12.37
CA ARG A 271 10.39 11.75 12.53
C ARG A 271 11.01 11.74 13.93
N ASN A 272 11.18 12.91 14.55
CA ASN A 272 11.80 13.08 15.87
C ASN A 272 10.79 13.16 17.03
N GLY A 273 9.49 13.10 16.79
CA GLY A 273 8.52 13.23 17.88
C GLY A 273 7.07 13.44 17.46
N MET A 274 6.18 13.37 18.44
CA MET A 274 4.78 13.72 18.32
C MET A 274 4.60 15.19 18.71
N LEU A 275 4.33 16.06 17.72
CA LEU A 275 4.12 17.50 17.95
C LEU A 275 2.69 17.77 18.39
N ASP A 276 2.52 18.33 19.57
CA ASP A 276 1.24 18.85 20.06
C ASP A 276 0.99 20.24 19.44
N LEU A 277 0.02 20.33 18.52
CA LEU A 277 -0.24 21.53 17.73
C LEU A 277 -0.83 22.69 18.53
N THR A 278 -1.37 22.42 19.72
CA THR A 278 -1.90 23.45 20.62
C THR A 278 -0.80 24.07 21.45
N THR A 279 0.12 23.25 21.97
CA THR A 279 1.18 23.70 22.88
C THR A 279 2.52 23.96 22.19
N GLY A 280 2.71 23.51 20.95
CA GLY A 280 3.99 23.56 20.23
C GLY A 280 5.04 22.57 20.75
N LYS A 281 4.70 21.72 21.73
CA LYS A 281 5.67 20.84 22.38
C LYS A 281 5.83 19.52 21.64
N LEU A 282 7.07 19.16 21.36
CA LEU A 282 7.44 17.86 20.80
C LEU A 282 7.59 16.82 21.92
N ARG A 283 6.90 15.68 21.79
CA ARG A 283 6.97 14.56 22.75
C ARG A 283 7.67 13.37 22.10
N ALA A 284 8.38 12.59 22.90
CA ALA A 284 9.00 11.34 22.43
C ALA A 284 7.94 10.35 21.91
N ILE A 285 8.30 9.62 20.87
CA ILE A 285 7.43 8.62 20.27
C ILE A 285 7.51 7.33 21.08
N THR A 286 6.36 6.78 21.42
CA THR A 286 6.24 5.46 22.06
C THR A 286 5.21 4.63 21.28
N PRO A 287 5.27 3.30 21.34
CA PRO A 287 4.26 2.47 20.70
C PRO A 287 2.82 2.81 21.13
N ASP A 288 2.63 3.29 22.37
CA ASP A 288 1.33 3.68 22.92
C ASP A 288 0.79 5.03 22.41
N ASN A 289 1.67 5.89 21.87
CA ASN A 289 1.28 7.21 21.37
C ASN A 289 1.46 7.38 19.85
N ALA A 290 2.17 6.45 19.20
CA ALA A 290 2.50 6.56 17.81
C ALA A 290 1.27 6.43 16.91
N ALA A 291 1.27 7.20 15.83
CA ALA A 291 0.26 7.12 14.78
C ALA A 291 0.57 5.97 13.80
N THR A 292 -0.37 5.69 12.90
CA THR A 292 -0.19 4.78 11.76
C THR A 292 0.58 5.39 10.59
N TRP A 293 1.06 6.62 10.76
CA TRP A 293 1.80 7.39 9.77
C TRP A 293 2.72 8.38 10.48
N ARG A 294 3.70 8.93 9.74
CA ARG A 294 4.58 10.01 10.21
C ARG A 294 5.09 10.85 9.05
N LEU A 295 5.45 12.10 9.31
CA LEU A 295 6.18 12.93 8.37
C LEU A 295 7.65 12.46 8.28
N PRO A 296 8.29 12.53 7.09
CA PRO A 296 9.61 11.96 6.86
C PRO A 296 10.78 12.82 7.38
N TYR A 297 10.49 13.97 7.97
CA TYR A 297 11.47 14.94 8.49
C TYR A 297 11.22 15.27 9.95
N ASP A 298 12.24 15.85 10.58
CA ASP A 298 12.19 16.30 11.96
C ASP A 298 11.41 17.61 12.06
N TYR A 299 10.72 17.82 13.18
CA TYR A 299 10.13 19.11 13.50
C TYR A 299 11.23 20.13 13.80
N ASP A 300 11.13 21.28 13.15
CA ASP A 300 11.98 22.45 13.33
C ASP A 300 11.06 23.67 13.53
N GLU A 301 11.13 24.27 14.72
CA GLU A 301 10.29 25.42 15.10
C GLU A 301 10.69 26.70 14.33
N ASP A 302 11.97 26.81 13.97
CA ASP A 302 12.55 27.96 13.27
C ASP A 302 12.58 27.78 11.74
N GLY A 303 12.05 26.65 11.24
CA GLY A 303 12.10 26.29 9.83
C GLY A 303 11.35 27.27 8.93
N ASP A 304 12.01 27.73 7.86
CA ASP A 304 11.42 28.59 6.82
C ASP A 304 11.51 27.97 5.41
N CYS A 305 10.63 28.42 4.51
CA CYS A 305 10.52 27.92 3.14
C CYS A 305 10.43 29.05 2.09
N PRO A 306 11.40 29.99 2.03
CA PRO A 306 11.30 31.19 1.20
C PRO A 306 11.13 30.87 -0.29
N ARG A 307 11.83 29.86 -0.81
CA ARG A 307 11.69 29.41 -2.21
C ARG A 307 10.28 28.92 -2.54
N VAL A 308 9.65 28.21 -1.60
CA VAL A 308 8.27 27.71 -1.76
C VAL A 308 7.28 28.86 -1.70
N LYS A 309 7.45 29.79 -0.76
CA LYS A 309 6.61 30.99 -0.63
C LYS A 309 6.65 31.84 -1.91
N THR A 310 7.85 32.14 -2.42
CA THR A 310 8.01 32.90 -3.67
C THR A 310 7.42 32.17 -4.87
N TRP A 311 7.65 30.85 -4.98
CA TRP A 311 7.10 30.06 -6.07
C TRP A 311 5.55 29.99 -6.01
N LEU A 312 4.96 29.77 -4.83
CA LEU A 312 3.50 29.71 -4.67
C LEU A 312 2.84 31.01 -5.13
N LEU A 313 3.34 32.16 -4.68
CA LEU A 313 2.84 33.47 -5.09
C LEU A 313 2.96 33.68 -6.60
N GLY A 314 4.09 33.29 -7.19
CA GLY A 314 4.31 33.35 -8.63
C GLY A 314 3.37 32.42 -9.43
N ALA A 315 3.15 31.20 -8.95
CA ALA A 315 2.33 30.18 -9.62
C ALA A 315 0.85 30.58 -9.74
N VAL A 316 0.38 31.42 -8.82
CA VAL A 316 -1.00 31.93 -8.81
C VAL A 316 -1.09 33.38 -9.31
N GLY A 317 -0.03 33.89 -9.93
CA GLY A 317 0.00 35.21 -10.56
C GLY A 317 -0.11 36.38 -9.56
N GLY A 318 0.37 36.20 -8.35
CA GLY A 318 0.34 37.23 -7.30
C GLY A 318 -0.94 37.27 -6.47
N ASP A 319 -1.87 36.33 -6.69
CA ASP A 319 -3.12 36.24 -5.92
C ASP A 319 -2.88 35.69 -4.50
N ALA A 320 -2.81 36.60 -3.52
CA ALA A 320 -2.54 36.27 -2.12
C ALA A 320 -3.63 35.39 -1.49
N ASP A 321 -4.90 35.55 -1.87
CA ASP A 321 -6.00 34.78 -1.29
C ASP A 321 -5.92 33.31 -1.74
N THR A 322 -5.60 33.09 -3.02
CA THR A 322 -5.32 31.75 -3.54
C THR A 322 -4.10 31.13 -2.86
N VAL A 323 -3.05 31.91 -2.55
CA VAL A 323 -1.90 31.41 -1.77
C VAL A 323 -2.36 30.90 -0.40
N GLU A 324 -3.16 31.66 0.33
CA GLU A 324 -3.63 31.25 1.66
C GLU A 324 -4.53 30.01 1.60
N LEU A 325 -5.37 29.86 0.58
CA LEU A 325 -6.16 28.64 0.40
C LEU A 325 -5.26 27.41 0.17
N LEU A 326 -4.28 27.52 -0.74
CA LEU A 326 -3.35 26.42 -1.00
C LEU A 326 -2.53 26.08 0.25
N ARG A 327 -2.10 27.08 1.03
CA ARG A 327 -1.44 26.90 2.32
C ARG A 327 -2.35 26.20 3.33
N ALA A 328 -3.63 26.55 3.38
CA ALA A 328 -4.60 25.91 4.26
C ALA A 328 -4.76 24.41 3.93
N PHE A 329 -4.81 24.03 2.66
CA PHE A 329 -4.83 22.62 2.25
C PHE A 329 -3.53 21.88 2.60
N LEU A 330 -2.36 22.51 2.43
CA LEU A 330 -1.08 21.93 2.87
C LEU A 330 -1.02 21.76 4.39
N ALA A 331 -1.54 22.74 5.15
CA ALA A 331 -1.63 22.65 6.61
C ALA A 331 -2.61 21.55 7.06
N ALA A 332 -3.77 21.45 6.42
CA ALA A 332 -4.75 20.40 6.67
C ALA A 332 -4.16 19.01 6.39
N LEU A 333 -3.34 18.88 5.35
CA LEU A 333 -2.68 17.62 5.00
C LEU A 333 -1.78 17.10 6.12
N ILE A 334 -0.95 17.97 6.71
CA ILE A 334 -0.01 17.60 7.79
C ILE A 334 -0.65 17.55 9.19
N ARG A 335 -1.85 18.12 9.37
CA ARG A 335 -2.56 18.17 10.67
C ARG A 335 -3.72 17.18 10.80
N GLY A 336 -4.06 16.47 9.74
CA GLY A 336 -5.20 15.54 9.74
C GLY A 336 -6.54 16.17 9.38
N GLY A 337 -6.64 16.68 8.16
CA GLY A 337 -7.79 17.44 7.65
C GLY A 337 -8.95 16.64 7.08
N ALA A 338 -9.00 15.31 7.17
CA ALA A 338 -10.08 14.52 6.54
C ALA A 338 -11.49 14.88 7.06
N HIS A 339 -11.59 15.35 8.30
CA HIS A 339 -12.83 15.84 8.91
C HIS A 339 -13.43 17.06 8.20
N LEU A 340 -12.66 17.77 7.36
CA LEU A 340 -13.16 18.91 6.58
C LEU A 340 -14.14 18.46 5.48
N GLN A 341 -14.08 17.20 5.07
CA GLN A 341 -14.85 16.64 3.96
C GLN A 341 -14.74 17.48 2.67
N ARG A 342 -13.53 17.98 2.39
CA ARG A 342 -13.18 18.76 1.20
C ARG A 342 -12.04 18.10 0.45
N PHE A 343 -12.01 18.27 -0.86
CA PHE A 343 -10.86 17.96 -1.70
C PHE A 343 -10.40 19.22 -2.43
N LEU A 344 -9.14 19.23 -2.86
CA LEU A 344 -8.56 20.34 -3.61
C LEU A 344 -8.59 20.00 -5.09
N HIS A 345 -9.21 20.84 -5.91
CA HIS A 345 -9.19 20.70 -7.37
C HIS A 345 -8.45 21.86 -8.01
N LEU A 346 -7.29 21.56 -8.60
CA LEU A 346 -6.48 22.51 -9.35
C LEU A 346 -6.84 22.45 -10.83
N ILE A 347 -7.35 23.54 -11.38
CA ILE A 347 -7.73 23.64 -12.79
C ILE A 347 -6.82 24.63 -13.50
N GLY A 348 -6.41 24.31 -14.71
CA GLY A 348 -5.71 25.25 -15.57
C GLY A 348 -4.90 24.55 -16.65
N PRO A 349 -4.27 25.28 -17.57
CA PRO A 349 -3.53 24.67 -18.68
C PRO A 349 -2.31 23.87 -18.21
N GLY A 350 -1.77 23.04 -19.11
CA GLY A 350 -0.45 22.44 -18.93
C GLY A 350 0.62 23.49 -18.60
N GLY A 351 1.58 23.13 -17.74
CA GLY A 351 2.66 24.06 -17.34
C GLY A 351 2.28 25.12 -16.30
N SER A 352 1.05 25.13 -15.76
CA SER A 352 0.62 26.09 -14.72
C SER A 352 1.14 25.81 -13.31
N GLY A 353 1.94 24.75 -13.13
CA GLY A 353 2.52 24.41 -11.81
C GLY A 353 1.73 23.40 -10.98
N LYS A 354 0.57 22.90 -11.44
CA LYS A 354 -0.23 21.85 -10.73
C LYS A 354 0.60 20.64 -10.32
N GLY A 355 1.36 20.07 -11.27
CA GLY A 355 2.24 18.93 -11.00
C GLY A 355 3.37 19.27 -10.02
N THR A 356 3.86 20.52 -10.02
CA THR A 356 4.84 20.97 -9.01
C THR A 356 4.20 21.08 -7.63
N PHE A 357 2.95 21.56 -7.54
CA PHE A 357 2.20 21.57 -6.29
C PHE A 357 1.97 20.16 -5.74
N PHE A 358 1.61 19.20 -6.60
CA PHE A 358 1.47 17.79 -6.19
C PHE A 358 2.77 17.22 -5.66
N ARG A 359 3.90 17.47 -6.35
CA ARG A 359 5.22 17.07 -5.86
C ARG A 359 5.58 17.71 -4.53
N LEU A 360 5.23 18.99 -4.33
CA LEU A 360 5.41 19.68 -3.06
C LEU A 360 4.58 19.02 -1.95
N ALA A 361 3.30 18.76 -2.19
CA ALA A 361 2.42 18.10 -1.22
C ALA A 361 2.90 16.68 -0.87
N THR A 362 3.33 15.91 -1.87
CA THR A 362 3.93 14.58 -1.69
C THR A 362 5.24 14.63 -0.92
N ALA A 363 6.11 15.61 -1.18
CA ALA A 363 7.35 15.79 -0.43
C ALA A 363 7.06 16.21 1.03
N LEU A 364 6.04 17.04 1.23
CA LEU A 364 5.62 17.52 2.55
C LEU A 364 5.07 16.38 3.41
N VAL A 365 4.24 15.49 2.85
CA VAL A 365 3.67 14.38 3.64
C VAL A 365 4.54 13.11 3.61
N GLY A 366 5.39 12.96 2.60
CA GLY A 366 6.24 11.80 2.36
C GLY A 366 5.60 10.79 1.39
N ALA A 367 6.41 10.21 0.50
CA ALA A 367 5.95 9.28 -0.53
C ALA A 367 5.26 8.02 0.04
N CYS A 368 5.65 7.55 1.23
CA CYS A 368 5.00 6.42 1.90
C CYS A 368 3.55 6.72 2.32
N ASN A 369 3.23 8.00 2.52
CA ASN A 369 1.91 8.49 2.91
C ASN A 369 1.08 8.96 1.71
N THR A 370 1.61 8.86 0.49
CA THR A 370 0.91 9.29 -0.72
C THR A 370 0.54 8.10 -1.59
N VAL A 371 -0.63 8.17 -2.22
CA VAL A 371 -0.96 7.38 -3.39
C VAL A 371 -1.25 8.30 -4.56
N SER A 372 -0.81 7.89 -5.75
CA SER A 372 -1.18 8.54 -7.01
C SER A 372 -2.01 7.59 -7.84
N THR A 373 -3.14 8.07 -8.34
CA THR A 373 -4.07 7.29 -9.16
C THR A 373 -4.73 8.18 -10.21
N ASP A 374 -5.62 7.60 -11.00
CA ASP A 374 -6.54 8.30 -11.88
C ASP A 374 -8.00 8.02 -11.50
N LEU A 375 -8.91 8.88 -11.93
CA LEU A 375 -10.30 8.79 -11.49
C LEU A 375 -10.98 7.49 -11.97
N LYS A 376 -10.60 6.99 -13.15
CA LYS A 376 -11.14 5.75 -13.70
C LYS A 376 -10.70 4.54 -12.88
N GLN A 377 -9.42 4.43 -12.53
CA GLN A 377 -8.91 3.36 -11.68
C GLN A 377 -9.53 3.42 -10.29
N LEU A 378 -9.58 4.61 -9.68
CA LEU A 378 -10.17 4.79 -8.36
C LEU A 378 -11.62 4.29 -8.28
N GLU A 379 -12.43 4.58 -9.30
CA GLU A 379 -13.85 4.20 -9.32
C GLU A 379 -14.09 2.77 -9.80
N GLN A 380 -13.31 2.26 -10.76
CA GLN A 380 -13.58 0.96 -11.41
C GLN A 380 -12.78 -0.21 -10.83
N ASN A 381 -11.67 0.06 -10.15
CA ASN A 381 -10.77 -0.96 -9.62
C ASN A 381 -10.79 -0.96 -8.09
N ARG A 382 -11.56 -1.91 -7.53
CA ARG A 382 -11.65 -2.13 -6.07
C ARG A 382 -10.30 -2.36 -5.37
N PHE A 383 -9.29 -2.87 -6.07
CA PHE A 383 -7.95 -3.04 -5.52
C PHE A 383 -7.16 -1.72 -5.48
N GLU A 384 -7.49 -0.78 -6.36
CA GLU A 384 -6.91 0.56 -6.36
C GLU A 384 -7.37 1.34 -5.13
N ALA A 385 -8.68 1.33 -4.85
CA ALA A 385 -9.23 1.98 -3.66
C ALA A 385 -8.59 1.45 -2.36
N ALA A 386 -8.28 0.16 -2.28
CA ALA A 386 -7.61 -0.45 -1.13
C ALA A 386 -6.19 0.12 -0.86
N THR A 387 -5.52 0.71 -1.87
CA THR A 387 -4.18 1.31 -1.71
C THR A 387 -4.19 2.59 -0.86
N LEU A 388 -5.37 3.21 -0.66
CA LEU A 388 -5.57 4.38 0.19
C LEU A 388 -5.40 4.07 1.68
N TYR A 389 -5.40 2.80 2.07
CA TYR A 389 -5.26 2.40 3.47
C TYR A 389 -3.96 2.92 4.08
N GLY A 390 -4.08 3.64 5.20
CA GLY A 390 -2.95 4.27 5.89
C GLY A 390 -2.30 5.43 5.14
N LYS A 391 -2.87 5.88 4.02
CA LYS A 391 -2.37 7.05 3.27
C LYS A 391 -2.98 8.35 3.79
N ARG A 392 -2.24 9.44 3.58
CA ARG A 392 -2.59 10.80 3.99
C ARG A 392 -2.89 11.72 2.80
N LEU A 393 -2.34 11.41 1.63
CA LEU A 393 -2.60 12.14 0.39
C LEU A 393 -2.99 11.16 -0.72
N ALA A 394 -4.10 11.43 -1.40
CA ALA A 394 -4.43 10.82 -2.67
C ALA A 394 -4.31 11.89 -3.75
N THR A 395 -3.40 11.73 -4.70
CA THR A 395 -3.32 12.59 -5.88
C THR A 395 -4.01 11.94 -7.06
N ILE A 396 -4.99 12.63 -7.62
CA ILE A 396 -5.70 12.21 -8.83
C ILE A 396 -5.20 13.10 -9.98
N GLY A 397 -4.45 12.46 -10.88
CA GLY A 397 -3.91 13.12 -12.06
C GLY A 397 -4.96 13.37 -13.14
N ASP A 398 -4.55 14.15 -14.14
CA ASP A 398 -5.37 14.44 -15.33
C ASP A 398 -5.59 13.13 -16.09
N SER A 399 -6.81 12.59 -16.02
CA SER A 399 -7.27 11.50 -16.87
C SER A 399 -8.24 12.06 -17.90
N ASP A 400 -8.36 11.39 -19.05
CA ASP A 400 -9.40 11.66 -20.04
C ASP A 400 -10.77 11.86 -19.37
N LYS A 401 -11.65 12.67 -20.00
CA LYS A 401 -12.99 12.99 -19.48
C LYS A 401 -13.66 11.72 -18.91
N TYR A 402 -13.81 11.67 -17.59
CA TYR A 402 -14.44 10.56 -16.91
C TYR A 402 -15.94 10.85 -16.76
N GLY A 403 -16.77 10.14 -17.53
CA GLY A 403 -18.23 10.27 -17.50
C GLY A 403 -18.94 9.23 -16.62
N GLY A 404 -18.22 8.50 -15.77
CA GLY A 404 -18.79 7.49 -14.88
C GLY A 404 -19.26 8.04 -13.53
N SER A 405 -19.80 7.18 -12.67
CA SER A 405 -20.17 7.57 -11.30
C SER A 405 -18.93 7.80 -10.44
N ILE A 406 -18.96 8.84 -9.61
CA ILE A 406 -17.87 9.24 -8.70
C ILE A 406 -18.16 8.83 -7.24
N ASN A 407 -18.53 7.57 -7.03
CA ASN A 407 -19.00 7.08 -5.73
C ASN A 407 -17.84 6.88 -4.76
N VAL A 408 -16.72 6.35 -5.22
CA VAL A 408 -15.52 6.15 -4.39
C VAL A 408 -14.92 7.48 -3.99
N LEU A 409 -14.82 8.44 -4.92
CA LEU A 409 -14.36 9.80 -4.64
C LEU A 409 -15.23 10.48 -3.57
N LYS A 410 -16.57 10.37 -3.70
CA LYS A 410 -17.50 10.86 -2.68
C LYS A 410 -17.28 10.16 -1.34
N GLY A 411 -17.09 8.85 -1.34
CA GLY A 411 -16.83 8.08 -0.12
C GLY A 411 -15.53 8.49 0.59
N ILE A 412 -14.41 8.56 -0.14
CA ILE A 412 -13.10 8.91 0.45
C ILE A 412 -13.07 10.35 0.96
N THR A 413 -13.78 11.26 0.30
CA THR A 413 -13.85 12.68 0.73
C THR A 413 -14.92 12.90 1.79
N GLY A 414 -15.96 12.07 1.85
CA GLY A 414 -17.02 12.10 2.86
C GLY A 414 -16.68 11.34 4.15
N GLN A 415 -15.55 10.62 4.20
CA GLN A 415 -15.17 9.72 5.30
C GLN A 415 -16.06 8.47 5.43
N ASP A 416 -16.62 7.99 4.32
CA ASP A 416 -17.37 6.73 4.29
C ASP A 416 -16.40 5.53 4.40
N PRO A 417 -16.82 4.41 5.04
CA PRO A 417 -16.05 3.17 5.04
C PRO A 417 -15.92 2.56 3.64
N ILE A 418 -14.71 2.15 3.29
CA ILE A 418 -14.36 1.54 2.01
C ILE A 418 -13.80 0.15 2.26
N ARG A 419 -14.06 -0.76 1.33
CA ARG A 419 -13.55 -2.13 1.41
C ARG A 419 -12.06 -2.18 1.15
N LEU A 420 -11.35 -2.92 2.00
CA LEU A 420 -9.92 -3.19 1.87
C LEU A 420 -9.68 -4.46 1.04
N GLU A 421 -10.18 -4.47 -0.20
CA GLU A 421 -10.08 -5.65 -1.06
C GLU A 421 -8.65 -5.82 -1.59
N ARG A 422 -8.06 -7.00 -1.35
CA ARG A 422 -6.71 -7.33 -1.82
C ARG A 422 -6.75 -8.51 -2.78
N LYS A 423 -5.89 -8.49 -3.81
CA LYS A 423 -5.78 -9.61 -4.74
C LYS A 423 -5.41 -10.88 -3.97
N HIS A 424 -6.12 -11.97 -4.26
CA HIS A 424 -5.89 -13.30 -3.67
C HIS A 424 -6.20 -13.42 -2.16
N VAL A 425 -6.94 -12.48 -1.56
CA VAL A 425 -7.41 -12.57 -0.17
C VAL A 425 -8.94 -12.61 -0.17
N GLN A 426 -9.55 -13.64 0.44
CA GLN A 426 -11.00 -13.82 0.48
C GLN A 426 -11.70 -12.92 1.52
N GLN A 427 -11.01 -12.58 2.61
CA GLN A 427 -11.51 -11.69 3.65
C GLN A 427 -10.95 -10.29 3.44
N ALA A 428 -11.83 -9.30 3.40
CA ALA A 428 -11.47 -7.90 3.25
C ALA A 428 -12.19 -7.11 4.32
N GLY A 429 -11.42 -6.65 5.32
CA GLY A 429 -11.91 -5.64 6.26
C GLY A 429 -12.29 -4.34 5.54
N THR A 430 -12.63 -3.34 6.33
CA THR A 430 -12.96 -2.00 5.83
C THR A 430 -12.06 -0.96 6.47
N PHE A 431 -12.02 0.22 5.88
CA PHE A 431 -11.33 1.38 6.46
C PHE A 431 -11.97 2.68 6.01
N THR A 432 -11.80 3.72 6.82
CA THR A 432 -12.12 5.09 6.43
C THR A 432 -10.84 5.77 5.96
N PHE A 433 -10.90 6.47 4.83
CA PHE A 433 -9.75 7.26 4.37
C PHE A 433 -9.60 8.52 5.24
N GLU A 434 -8.46 8.64 5.91
CA GLU A 434 -8.16 9.75 6.83
C GLU A 434 -7.27 10.83 6.21
N GLY A 435 -7.03 10.76 4.90
CA GLY A 435 -6.22 11.71 4.14
C GLY A 435 -7.04 12.78 3.41
N LEU A 436 -6.35 13.56 2.59
CA LEU A 436 -6.96 14.52 1.67
C LEU A 436 -6.77 14.07 0.21
N VAL A 437 -7.72 14.45 -0.63
CA VAL A 437 -7.66 14.21 -2.07
C VAL A 437 -7.28 15.51 -2.77
N PHE A 438 -6.22 15.47 -3.57
CA PHE A 438 -5.83 16.56 -4.46
C PHE A 438 -6.01 16.09 -5.90
N MET A 439 -6.80 16.82 -6.67
CA MET A 439 -7.09 16.55 -8.07
C MET A 439 -6.56 17.67 -8.95
N ALA A 440 -6.04 17.33 -10.12
CA ALA A 440 -5.57 18.29 -11.11
C ALA A 440 -6.11 17.93 -12.48
N SER A 441 -6.65 18.91 -13.19
CA SER A 441 -7.11 18.74 -14.56
C SER A 441 -6.91 20.00 -15.38
N ASN A 442 -7.03 19.86 -16.70
CA ASN A 442 -7.04 21.02 -17.59
C ASN A 442 -8.42 21.70 -17.66
N GLU A 443 -9.50 20.91 -17.52
CA GLU A 443 -10.89 21.37 -17.53
C GLU A 443 -11.59 20.97 -16.23
N ALA A 444 -12.66 21.68 -15.84
CA ALA A 444 -13.46 21.29 -14.67
C ALA A 444 -14.11 19.91 -14.89
N LEU A 445 -14.37 19.18 -13.79
CA LEU A 445 -15.14 17.92 -13.87
C LEU A 445 -16.54 18.23 -14.39
N ALA A 446 -16.93 17.61 -15.50
CA ALA A 446 -18.31 17.58 -15.94
C ALA A 446 -19.03 16.51 -15.11
N THR A 447 -20.06 16.89 -14.36
CA THR A 447 -20.95 15.91 -13.73
C THR A 447 -22.00 15.58 -14.77
N ALA A 448 -22.17 14.29 -15.12
CA ALA A 448 -23.34 13.88 -15.89
C ALA A 448 -24.57 14.18 -15.03
N GLY A 449 -25.47 15.03 -15.55
CA GLY A 449 -26.73 15.43 -14.92
C GLY A 449 -27.68 14.27 -14.70
#